data_AF-A0A354SM51-F1
#
_entry.id   AF-A0A354SM51-F1
#
_cell.length_a   1.000
_cell.length_b   1.000
_cell.length_c   1.000
_cell.angle_alpha   90.00
_cell.angle_beta   90.00
_cell.angle_gamma   90.00
#
_symmetry.space_group_name_H-M   'P 1'
#
loop_
_entity.id
_entity.type
_entity.pdbx_description
1 polymer ?
#
loop_
_entity_poly.entity_id
_entity_poly.type
_entity_poly.pdbx_seq_one_letter_code
_entity_poly.pdbx_strand_id
1 'polypeptide(L)'
;APMSMEENTDYLDFCNGKFCNSIPSHHDYAEGNIVGKLSQLFLLEPNELLIYPLSQRERNEILDLLLRYYRFHLPSFPTLKCVEVLRELYG
;
A
#
# COMPACT_ATOMS: atom_id res chain seq x y z
N ALA A 1 15.05 -4.26 23.14
CA ALA A 1 15.64 -5.26 22.22
C ALA A 1 16.22 -4.50 21.03
N PRO A 2 17.31 -4.95 20.38
CA PRO A 2 17.71 -4.31 19.13
C PRO A 2 16.56 -4.48 18.15
N MET A 3 16.10 -3.38 17.55
CA MET A 3 15.16 -3.37 16.43
C MET A 3 15.73 -4.32 15.38
N SER A 4 15.16 -5.53 15.28
CA SER A 4 15.49 -6.46 14.22
C SER A 4 15.28 -5.71 12.91
N MET A 5 16.32 -5.66 12.06
CA MET A 5 16.23 -5.11 10.72
C MET A 5 15.01 -5.73 10.04
N GLU A 6 13.93 -4.96 9.95
CA GLU A 6 12.71 -5.41 9.29
C GLU A 6 13.09 -5.73 7.86
N GLU A 7 12.82 -6.96 7.43
CA GLU A 7 13.03 -7.38 6.06
C GLU A 7 12.32 -6.38 5.16
N ASN A 8 13.09 -5.60 4.41
CA ASN A 8 12.53 -4.63 3.48
C ASN A 8 11.77 -5.42 2.40
N THR A 9 10.44 -5.41 2.48
CA THR A 9 9.60 -6.09 1.50
C THR A 9 9.55 -5.25 0.23
N ASP A 10 10.21 -5.73 -0.81
CA ASP A 10 10.36 -4.99 -2.06
C ASP A 10 9.11 -5.06 -2.97
N TYR A 11 8.26 -6.06 -2.78
CA TYR A 11 7.12 -6.34 -3.66
C TYR A 11 5.80 -6.55 -2.90
N LEU A 12 4.71 -6.10 -3.50
CA LEU A 12 3.33 -6.46 -3.13
C LEU A 12 2.75 -7.34 -4.23
N ASP A 13 2.51 -8.61 -3.92
CA ASP A 13 1.87 -9.57 -4.81
C ASP A 13 0.34 -9.39 -4.73
N PHE A 14 -0.26 -8.89 -5.82
CA PHE A 14 -1.71 -8.67 -5.84
C PHE A 14 -2.50 -9.96 -6.02
N CYS A 15 -1.93 -11.03 -6.57
CA CYS A 15 -2.64 -12.30 -6.74
C CYS A 15 -2.79 -13.02 -5.41
N ASN A 16 -1.72 -13.02 -4.62
CA ASN A 16 -1.66 -13.73 -3.34
C ASN A 16 -1.93 -12.82 -2.13
N GLY A 17 -2.04 -11.52 -2.34
CA GLY A 17 -2.35 -10.54 -1.31
C GLY A 17 -1.30 -10.46 -0.21
N LYS A 18 -0.02 -10.53 -0.57
CA LYS A 18 1.09 -10.61 0.39
C LYS A 18 2.28 -9.75 -0.02
N PHE A 19 3.01 -9.27 0.97
CA PHE A 19 4.32 -8.68 0.75
C PHE A 19 5.37 -9.77 0.52
N CYS A 20 6.31 -9.52 -0.39
CA CYS A 20 7.34 -10.48 -0.79
C CYS A 20 8.72 -9.81 -0.90
N ASN A 21 9.77 -10.58 -0.60
CA ASN A 21 11.18 -10.16 -0.76
C ASN A 21 11.78 -10.58 -2.12
N SER A 22 10.96 -11.15 -3.01
CA SER A 22 11.38 -11.58 -4.34
C SER A 22 10.26 -11.30 -5.34
N ILE A 23 10.65 -11.04 -6.59
CA ILE A 23 9.73 -10.76 -7.68
C ILE A 23 8.73 -11.93 -7.87
N PRO A 24 7.41 -11.68 -7.86
CA PRO A 24 6.43 -12.71 -8.19
C PRO A 24 6.60 -13.23 -9.62
N SER A 25 6.20 -14.48 -9.88
CA SER A 25 6.33 -15.12 -11.20
C SER A 25 5.36 -14.60 -12.26
N HIS A 26 4.51 -13.65 -11.92
CA HIS A 26 3.50 -13.03 -12.77
C HIS A 26 3.67 -11.50 -12.77
N HIS A 27 2.95 -10.80 -13.64
CA HIS A 27 3.05 -9.34 -13.78
C HIS A 27 2.17 -8.54 -12.81
N ASP A 28 1.26 -9.20 -12.09
CA ASP A 28 0.37 -8.56 -11.13
C ASP A 28 1.04 -8.36 -9.76
N TYR A 29 1.99 -7.44 -9.72
CA TYR A 29 2.62 -6.97 -8.49
C TYR A 29 2.84 -5.45 -8.52
N ALA A 30 3.19 -4.89 -7.37
CA ALA A 30 3.78 -3.57 -7.23
C ALA A 30 5.15 -3.68 -6.57
N GLU A 31 6.01 -2.70 -6.79
CA GLU A 31 7.36 -2.64 -6.24
C GLU A 31 7.75 -1.19 -5.88
N GLY A 32 8.92 -1.05 -5.27
CA GLY A 32 9.55 0.24 -4.99
C GLY A 32 9.25 0.78 -3.59
N ASN A 33 9.78 1.98 -3.29
CA ASN A 33 9.76 2.57 -1.95
C ASN A 33 8.35 2.64 -1.34
N ILE A 34 7.34 2.85 -2.16
CA ILE A 34 5.96 2.96 -1.69
C ILE A 34 5.40 1.65 -1.14
N VAL A 35 5.83 0.50 -1.67
CA VAL A 35 5.47 -0.82 -1.15
C VAL A 35 6.11 -1.04 0.21
N GLY A 36 7.39 -0.67 0.37
CA GLY A 36 8.06 -0.69 1.66
C GLY A 36 7.35 0.19 2.68
N LYS A 37 6.95 1.41 2.31
CA LYS A 37 6.13 2.25 3.20
C LYS A 37 4.80 1.61 3.54
N LEU A 38 4.10 1.04 2.56
CA LEU A 38 2.82 0.38 2.81
C LEU A 38 2.97 -0.80 3.77
N SER A 39 3.98 -1.65 3.61
CA SER A 39 4.20 -2.78 4.52
C SER A 39 4.50 -2.32 5.94
N GLN A 40 5.26 -1.23 6.10
CA GLN A 40 5.49 -0.59 7.40
C GLN A 40 4.17 -0.17 8.06
N LEU A 41 3.25 0.45 7.32
CA LEU A 41 1.94 0.85 7.88
C LEU A 41 1.15 -0.33 8.46
N PHE A 42 1.30 -1.53 7.90
CA PHE A 42 0.63 -2.75 8.41
C PHE A 42 1.26 -3.29 9.71
N LEU A 43 2.47 -2.86 10.06
CA LEU A 43 3.17 -3.27 11.28
C LEU A 43 2.96 -2.30 12.45
N LEU A 44 2.48 -1.09 12.18
CA LEU A 44 2.30 -0.04 13.18
C LEU A 44 1.06 -0.25 14.05
N GLU A 45 1.16 0.12 15.32
CA GLU A 45 -0.02 0.26 16.17
C GLU A 45 -0.87 1.46 15.72
N PRO A 46 -2.19 1.48 15.99
CA PRO A 46 -3.09 2.53 15.50
C PRO A 46 -2.64 3.97 15.84
N ASN A 47 -2.07 4.18 17.02
CA ASN A 47 -1.58 5.49 17.44
C ASN A 47 -0.33 5.93 16.66
N GLU A 48 0.54 4.98 16.30
CA GLU A 48 1.74 5.23 15.51
C GLU A 48 1.37 5.46 14.03
N LEU A 49 0.41 4.67 13.52
CA LEU A 49 -0.13 4.81 12.16
C LEU A 49 -0.66 6.22 11.90
N LEU A 50 -1.41 6.80 12.86
CA LEU A 50 -1.99 8.13 12.73
C LEU A 50 -0.96 9.27 12.62
N ILE A 51 0.23 9.07 13.19
CA ILE A 51 1.31 10.07 13.20
C ILE A 51 2.43 9.74 12.20
N TYR A 52 2.33 8.62 11.49
CA TYR A 52 3.36 8.19 10.54
C TYR A 52 3.49 9.20 9.39
N PRO A 53 4.70 9.71 9.11
CA PRO A 53 4.89 10.77 8.13
C PRO A 53 4.77 10.23 6.69
N LEU A 54 3.70 10.65 6.01
CA LEU A 54 3.51 10.46 4.57
C LEU A 54 3.31 11.81 3.89
N SER A 55 4.02 12.02 2.79
CA SER A 55 3.71 13.11 1.87
C SER A 55 2.35 12.88 1.19
N GLN A 56 1.77 13.96 0.66
CA GLN A 56 0.51 13.89 -0.10
C GLN A 56 0.61 12.90 -1.28
N ARG A 57 1.76 12.92 -1.97
CA ARG A 57 2.06 11.97 -3.05
C ARG A 57 2.04 10.53 -2.57
N GLU A 58 2.74 10.22 -1.48
CA GLU A 58 2.80 8.85 -0.94
C GLU A 58 1.44 8.36 -0.45
N ARG A 59 0.63 9.22 0.18
CA ARG A 59 -0.75 8.88 0.56
C ARG A 59 -1.58 8.48 -0.66
N ASN A 60 -1.45 9.22 -1.75
CA ASN A 60 -2.16 8.91 -2.99
C ASN A 60 -1.69 7.60 -3.63
N GLU A 61 -0.38 7.36 -3.70
CA GLU A 61 0.16 6.12 -4.25
C GLU A 61 -0.23 4.89 -3.40
N ILE A 62 -0.16 4.99 -2.06
CA ILE A 62 -0.65 3.93 -1.15
C ILE A 62 -2.13 3.66 -1.37
N LEU A 63 -2.95 4.71 -1.48
CA LEU A 63 -4.38 4.56 -1.73
C LEU A 63 -4.64 3.85 -3.07
N ASP A 64 -3.90 4.18 -4.13
CA ASP A 64 -4.03 3.51 -5.43
C ASP A 64 -3.66 2.02 -5.36
N LEU A 65 -2.61 1.66 -4.59
CA LEU A 65 -2.25 0.26 -4.35
C LEU A 65 -3.38 -0.50 -3.64
N LEU A 66 -3.95 0.08 -2.59
CA LEU A 66 -5.07 -0.51 -1.84
C LEU A 66 -6.31 -0.68 -2.74
N LEU A 67 -6.65 0.34 -3.52
CA LEU A 67 -7.77 0.25 -4.46
C LEU A 67 -7.54 -0.81 -5.53
N ARG A 68 -6.32 -0.92 -6.07
CA ARG A 68 -5.96 -1.99 -7.01
C ARG A 68 -6.12 -3.36 -6.35
N TYR A 69 -5.64 -3.54 -5.13
CA TYR A 69 -5.79 -4.78 -4.37
C TYR A 69 -7.27 -5.17 -4.16
N TYR A 70 -8.12 -4.24 -3.70
CA TYR A 70 -9.53 -4.53 -3.47
C TYR A 70 -10.29 -4.81 -4.76
N ARG A 71 -9.99 -4.08 -5.84
CA ARG A 71 -10.59 -4.36 -7.17
C ARG A 71 -10.19 -5.72 -7.71
N PHE A 72 -8.98 -6.18 -7.38
CA PHE A 72 -8.50 -7.51 -7.79
C PHE A 72 -9.26 -8.63 -7.07
N HIS A 73 -9.53 -8.48 -5.76
CA HIS A 73 -10.08 -9.56 -4.93
C HIS A 73 -11.60 -9.53 -4.72
N LEU A 74 -12.24 -8.37 -4.86
CA LEU A 74 -13.67 -8.21 -4.60
C LEU A 74 -14.42 -7.98 -5.91
N PRO A 75 -15.13 -9.01 -6.42
CA PRO A 75 -16.01 -8.86 -7.58
C PRO A 75 -17.01 -7.73 -7.32
N SER A 76 -17.19 -6.84 -8.29
CA SER A 76 -18.07 -5.65 -8.18
C SER A 76 -17.61 -4.56 -7.21
N PHE A 77 -16.32 -4.53 -6.81
CA PHE A 77 -15.80 -3.37 -6.05
C PHE A 77 -16.03 -2.07 -6.84
N PRO A 78 -16.77 -1.10 -6.29
CA PRO A 78 -17.15 0.09 -7.04
C PRO A 78 -15.98 1.05 -7.19
N THR A 79 -16.01 1.88 -8.22
CA THR A 79 -15.17 3.07 -8.27
C THR A 79 -15.60 4.04 -7.17
N LEU A 80 -14.69 4.38 -6.26
CA LEU A 80 -14.94 5.32 -5.18
C LEU A 80 -14.83 6.77 -5.68
N LYS A 81 -15.94 7.37 -6.09
CA LYS A 81 -16.01 8.76 -6.59
C LYS A 81 -15.49 9.80 -5.59
N CYS A 82 -15.56 9.51 -4.29
CA CYS A 82 -15.04 10.40 -3.26
C CYS A 82 -13.51 10.59 -3.36
N VAL A 83 -12.77 9.62 -3.88
CA VAL A 83 -11.31 9.71 -4.02
C VAL A 83 -10.94 10.80 -5.03
N GLU A 84 -11.67 10.91 -6.13
CA GLU A 84 -11.47 11.97 -7.14
C GLU A 84 -11.73 13.35 -6.53
N VAL A 85 -12.85 13.52 -5.83
CA VAL A 85 -13.21 14.78 -5.17
C VAL A 85 -12.16 15.17 -4.11
N LEU A 86 -11.70 14.22 -3.29
CA LEU A 86 -10.69 14.50 -2.27
C LEU A 86 -9.34 14.90 -2.89
N ARG A 87 -8.96 14.29 -4.02
CA ARG A 87 -7.76 14.68 -4.77
C ARG A 87 -7.92 16.06 -5.43
N GLU A 88 -9.12 16.45 -5.86
CA GLU A 88 -9.33 17.82 -6.36
C GLU A 88 -9.22 18.88 -5.26
N LEU A 89 -9.71 18.57 -4.05
CA LEU A 89 -9.72 19.52 -2.93
C LEU A 89 -8.38 19.61 -2.19
N TYR A 90 -7.65 18.50 -2.12
CA TYR A 90 -6.48 18.35 -1.24
C TYR A 90 -5.27 17.72 -1.92
N GLY A 91 -5.37 17.33 -3.19
CA GLY A 91 -4.32 16.66 -3.97
C GLY A 91 -3.18 17.57 -4.38
#